data_AF-A0A6C1N9L8-F1
#
_entry.id   AF-A0A6C1N9L8-F1
#
_cell.length_a   1.000
_cell.length_b   1.000
_cell.length_c   1.000
_cell.angle_alpha   90.00
_cell.angle_beta   90.00
_cell.angle_gamma   90.00
#
_symmetry.space_group_name_H-M   'P 1'
#
loop_
_entity.id
_entity.type
_entity.pdbx_description
1 polymer ?
#
loop_
_entity_poly.entity_id
_entity_poly.type
_entity_poly.pdbx_seq_one_letter_code
_entity_poly.pdbx_strand_id
1 'polypeptide(L)' 'SPGEGDTAQQRFDGPWSLFRLLRATDIMNSNGRDMQLAFDLDGHRARLQLTTDSIHHPFNPSLLEDFRLPATL' A
#
# COMPACT_ATOMS: atom_id res chain seq x y z
N SER A 1 -1.11 -35.62 9.24
CA SER A 1 -0.95 -34.34 9.96
C SER A 1 -1.87 -33.32 9.34
N PRO A 2 -2.61 -32.50 10.11
CA PRO A 2 -3.42 -31.44 9.53
C PRO A 2 -2.52 -30.52 8.71
N GLY A 3 -2.94 -30.19 7.49
CA GLY A 3 -2.10 -29.56 6.47
C GLY A 3 -1.55 -28.21 6.91
N GLU A 4 -0.24 -28.04 6.74
CA GLU A 4 0.40 -26.74 6.70
C GLU A 4 -0.26 -25.98 5.54
N GLY A 5 -1.16 -25.03 5.87
CA GLY A 5 -1.72 -24.14 4.87
C GLY A 5 -0.58 -23.32 4.31
N ASP A 6 -0.33 -23.43 3.01
CA ASP A 6 0.71 -22.67 2.33
C ASP A 6 0.40 -21.18 2.55
N THR A 7 1.23 -20.51 3.34
CA THR A 7 0.99 -19.12 3.72
C THR A 7 1.50 -18.26 2.58
N ALA A 8 0.59 -17.73 1.76
CA ALA A 8 0.94 -16.78 0.73
C ALA A 8 1.56 -15.53 1.37
N GLN A 9 2.87 -15.31 1.13
CA GLN A 9 3.64 -14.22 1.73
C GLN A 9 4.33 -13.41 0.64
N GLN A 10 4.11 -12.09 0.66
CA GLN A 10 4.88 -11.13 -0.13
C GLN A 10 5.68 -10.22 0.80
N ARG A 11 6.97 -10.04 0.49
CA ARG A 11 7.89 -9.26 1.31
C ARG A 11 8.54 -8.13 0.51
N PHE A 12 8.64 -6.96 1.12
CA PHE A 12 9.36 -5.80 0.60
C PHE A 12 10.41 -5.38 1.64
N ASP A 13 11.68 -5.24 1.24
CA ASP A 13 12.78 -4.95 2.16
C ASP A 13 13.43 -3.59 1.92
N GLY A 14 13.84 -2.90 2.99
CA GLY A 14 14.56 -1.63 2.97
C GLY A 14 13.69 -0.42 3.39
N PRO A 15 14.28 0.79 3.53
CA PRO A 15 13.59 1.96 4.11
C PRO A 15 12.31 2.39 3.38
N TRP A 16 12.20 2.07 2.10
CA TRP A 16 11.06 2.41 1.23
C TRP A 16 10.13 1.21 0.99
N SER A 17 10.15 0.19 1.86
CA SER A 17 9.36 -1.05 1.68
C SER A 17 7.86 -0.79 1.68
N LEU A 18 7.37 0.07 2.58
CA LEU A 18 5.95 0.42 2.68
C LEU A 18 5.42 1.04 1.39
N PHE A 19 6.15 1.97 0.79
CA PHE A 19 5.72 2.62 -0.46
C PHE A 19 5.70 1.66 -1.65
N ARG A 20 6.64 0.73 -1.71
CA ARG A 20 6.63 -0.34 -2.73
C ARG A 20 5.48 -1.30 -2.52
N LEU A 21 5.16 -1.62 -1.27
CA LEU A 21 3.97 -2.40 -0.92
C LEU A 21 2.70 -1.70 -1.39
N LEU A 22 2.54 -0.41 -1.08
CA LEU A 22 1.38 0.38 -1.50
C LEU A 22 1.30 0.54 -3.03
N ARG A 23 2.42 0.67 -3.74
CA ARG A 23 2.45 0.70 -5.21
C ARG A 23 2.02 -0.63 -5.83
N ALA A 24 2.26 -1.75 -5.14
CA ALA A 24 1.86 -3.07 -5.61
C ALA A 24 0.37 -3.39 -5.34
N THR A 25 -0.36 -2.49 -4.66
CA THR A 25 -1.79 -2.68 -4.38
C THR A 25 -2.71 -2.02 -5.39
N ASP A 26 -3.88 -2.63 -5.56
CA ASP A 26 -5.03 -1.93 -6.13
C ASP A 26 -5.73 -1.11 -5.03
N ILE A 27 -5.83 0.21 -5.23
CA ILE A 27 -6.67 1.06 -4.38
C ILE A 27 -8.13 0.86 -4.79
N MET A 28 -8.90 0.21 -3.92
CA MET A 28 -10.32 -0.08 -4.18
C MET A 28 -11.22 1.11 -3.89
N ASN A 29 -10.92 1.83 -2.80
CA ASN A 29 -11.59 3.07 -2.43
C ASN A 29 -10.70 3.92 -1.52
N SER A 30 -11.00 5.21 -1.47
CA SER A 30 -10.44 6.14 -0.50
C SER A 30 -11.47 7.19 -0.14
N ASN A 31 -11.61 7.49 1.14
CA ASN A 31 -12.46 8.59 1.63
C ASN A 31 -11.62 9.75 2.21
N GLY A 32 -10.33 9.80 1.86
CA GLY A 32 -9.38 10.81 2.33
C GLY A 32 -8.77 10.54 3.71
N ARG A 33 -9.39 9.72 4.57
CA ARG A 33 -8.83 9.29 5.86
C ARG A 33 -8.53 7.79 5.90
N ASP A 34 -9.44 7.03 5.32
CA ASP A 34 -9.43 5.58 5.25
C ASP A 34 -9.24 5.17 3.79
N MET A 35 -8.44 4.13 3.56
CA MET A 35 -8.15 3.59 2.24
C MET A 35 -8.28 2.07 2.28
N GLN A 36 -9.03 1.49 1.33
CA GLN A 36 -9.08 0.04 1.17
C GLN A 36 -8.15 -0.40 0.04
N LEU A 37 -7.28 -1.34 0.40
CA LEU A 37 -6.26 -1.91 -0.46
C LEU A 37 -6.60 -3.36 -0.76
N ALA A 38 -6.36 -3.78 -2.00
CA ALA A 38 -6.37 -5.18 -2.38
C ALA A 38 -4.99 -5.65 -2.83
N PHE A 39 -4.65 -6.86 -2.42
CA PHE A 39 -3.43 -7.57 -2.81
C PHE A 39 -3.82 -8.89 -3.44
N ASP A 40 -3.20 -9.24 -4.56
CA ASP A 40 -3.26 -10.58 -5.12
C ASP A 40 -2.01 -11.34 -4.66
N LEU A 41 -2.20 -12.37 -3.83
CA LEU A 41 -1.16 -13.19 -3.20
C LEU A 41 -1.39 -14.65 -3.60
N ASP A 42 -0.54 -15.21 -4.46
CA ASP A 42 -0.63 -16.60 -4.93
C ASP A 42 -2.05 -17.02 -5.37
N GLY A 43 -2.71 -16.16 -6.15
CA GLY A 43 -4.07 -16.38 -6.65
C GLY A 43 -5.20 -16.07 -5.64
N HIS A 44 -4.87 -15.62 -4.44
CA HIS A 44 -5.83 -15.20 -3.42
C HIS A 44 -5.89 -13.68 -3.31
N ARG A 45 -7.09 -13.12 -3.14
CA ARG A 45 -7.25 -11.66 -2.96
C ARG A 45 -7.40 -11.31 -1.49
N ALA A 46 -6.39 -10.69 -0.91
CA ALA A 46 -6.43 -10.13 0.43
C ALA A 46 -6.93 -8.68 0.39
N ARG A 47 -7.69 -8.26 1.41
CA ARG A 47 -8.16 -6.88 1.57
C ARG A 47 -7.68 -6.32 2.90
N LEU A 48 -7.16 -5.10 2.86
CA LEU A 48 -6.66 -4.38 4.03
C LEU A 48 -7.31 -3.00 4.08
N GLN A 49 -7.75 -2.58 5.27
CA GLN A 49 -8.14 -1.20 5.52
C GLN A 49 -6.99 -0.46 6.21
N LEU A 50 -6.53 0.61 5.58
CA LEU A 50 -5.57 1.55 6.14
C LEU A 50 -6.34 2.76 6.69
N THR A 51 -6.23 3.01 7.99
CA THR A 51 -6.85 4.14 8.67
C THR A 51 -5.76 5.05 9.18
N THR A 52 -5.94 6.36 9.03
CA THR A 52 -4.96 7.35 9.51
C THR A 52 -5.61 8.36 10.45
N ASP A 53 -4.87 8.79 11.46
CA ASP A 53 -5.34 9.80 12.42
C ASP A 53 -5.24 11.24 11.87
N SER A 54 -4.69 11.39 10.67
CA SER A 54 -4.53 12.67 9.98
C SER A 54 -5.72 12.95 9.05
N ILE A 55 -6.15 14.21 8.98
CA ILE A 55 -7.13 14.68 7.99
C ILE A 55 -6.56 14.58 6.57
N HIS A 56 -5.23 14.74 6.43
CA HIS A 56 -4.52 14.55 5.17
C HIS A 56 -3.88 13.16 5.15
N HIS A 57 -4.37 12.27 4.29
CA HIS A 57 -3.80 10.93 4.15
C HIS A 57 -2.31 11.00 3.75
N PRO A 58 -1.38 10.49 4.58
CA PRO A 58 0.06 10.59 4.33
C PRO A 58 0.56 9.71 3.17
N PHE A 59 -0.28 8.81 2.65
CA PHE A 59 0.07 7.87 1.58
C PHE A 59 -0.68 8.13 0.28
N ASN A 60 -0.85 9.40 -0.10
CA ASN A 60 -1.37 9.73 -1.42
C ASN A 60 -0.30 9.40 -2.49
N PRO A 61 -0.53 8.50 -3.45
CA PRO A 61 0.44 8.13 -4.48
C PRO A 61 1.03 9.34 -5.24
N SER A 62 0.23 10.40 -5.46
CA SER A 62 0.70 11.61 -6.14
C SER A 62 1.81 12.35 -5.38
N LEU A 63 1.91 12.21 -4.05
CA LEU A 63 3.00 12.80 -3.27
C LEU A 63 4.37 12.19 -3.61
N LEU A 64 4.42 10.95 -4.10
CA LEU A 64 5.65 10.21 -4.33
C LEU A 64 6.08 10.21 -5.81
N GLU A 65 5.12 10.28 -6.72
CA GLU A 65 5.39 10.15 -8.16
C GLU A 65 5.53 11.51 -8.86
N ASP A 66 4.82 12.53 -8.36
CA ASP A 66 4.81 13.87 -8.95
C ASP A 66 5.79 14.84 -8.27
N PHE A 67 6.52 14.40 -7.24
CA PHE A 67 7.52 15.24 -6.62
C PHE A 67 8.59 15.63 -7.66
N ARG A 68 8.77 16.93 -7.84
CA ARG A 68 9.84 17.51 -8.63
C ARG A 68 10.50 18.59 -7.79
N LEU A 69 11.83 18.60 -7.78
CA LEU A 69 12.57 19.72 -7.21
C LEU A 69 12.21 20.99 -8.00
N PRO A 70 11.85 22.09 -7.33
CA PRO A 70 11.69 23.38 -8.01
C PRO A 70 12.98 23.72 -8.76
N ALA A 71 12.86 24.12 -10.02
CA ALA A 71 14.03 24.46 -10.85
C ALA A 71 14.76 25.73 -10.36
N THR A 72 14.09 26.53 -9.53
CA THR A 72 14.59 27.77 -8.95
C THR A 72 14.05 27.93 -7.53
N LEU A 73 14.91 28.43 -6.63
CA LEU A 73 14.57 28.81 -5.26
C LEU A 73 13.70 30.07 -5.23
#